data_AF-R2VCY8-F1
#
_entry.id   AF-R2VCY8-F1
#
_cell.length_a   1.000
_cell.length_b   1.000
_cell.length_c   1.000
_cell.angle_alpha   90.00
_cell.angle_beta   90.00
_cell.angle_gamma   90.00
#
_symmetry.space_group_name_H-M   'P 1'
#
loop_
_entity.id
_entity.type
_entity.pdbx_description
1 polymer ?
#
loop_
_entity_poly.entity_id
_entity_poly.type
_entity_poly.pdbx_seq_one_letter_code
_entity_poly.pdbx_strand_id
1 'polypeptide(L)'
;MLVGYEELIGTLYDMAKETEDEELQERLYDLGWTVKKCGIRDISEDPEEEIHFSELLRRLESMAEQAKELSDKIMLNDLKNTLASDGIDGYFGGFF
;
A
#
# COMPACT_ATOMS: atom_id res chain seq x y z
N MET A 1 -9.07 -12.24 -5.68
CA MET A 1 -9.95 -12.04 -4.50
C MET A 1 -9.72 -10.58 -4.20
N LEU A 2 -10.72 -9.73 -4.43
CA LEU A 2 -10.52 -8.27 -4.41
C LEU A 2 -10.02 -7.87 -3.02
N VAL A 3 -8.84 -7.24 -2.97
CA VAL A 3 -8.20 -6.86 -1.70
C VAL A 3 -8.97 -5.68 -1.12
N GLY A 4 -9.53 -5.81 0.09
CA GLY A 4 -10.21 -4.71 0.76
C GLY A 4 -9.23 -3.69 1.36
N TYR A 5 -9.68 -2.47 1.69
CA TYR A 5 -8.85 -1.49 2.42
C TYR A 5 -8.30 -2.04 3.74
N GLU A 6 -9.12 -2.78 4.48
CA GLU A 6 -8.71 -3.41 5.73
C GLU A 6 -7.67 -4.50 5.52
N GLU A 7 -7.76 -5.23 4.40
CA GLU A 7 -6.81 -6.26 4.04
C GLU A 7 -5.46 -5.65 3.66
N LEU A 8 -5.44 -4.58 2.86
CA LEU A 8 -4.22 -3.80 2.57
C LEU A 8 -3.56 -3.30 3.86
N ILE A 9 -4.32 -2.69 4.77
CA ILE A 9 -3.80 -2.21 6.06
C ILE A 9 -3.23 -3.38 6.88
N GLY A 10 -3.92 -4.51 6.90
CA GLY A 10 -3.45 -5.74 7.55
C GLY A 10 -2.12 -6.20 6.98
N THR A 11 -2.02 -6.35 5.65
CA THR A 11 -0.81 -6.77 4.96
C THR A 11 0.37 -5.83 5.24
N LEU A 12 0.15 -4.51 5.20
CA LEU A 12 1.20 -3.53 5.51
C LEU A 12 1.74 -3.70 6.94
N TYR A 13 0.86 -3.90 7.92
CA TYR A 13 1.28 -4.10 9.31
C TYR A 13 1.91 -5.46 9.57
N ASP A 14 1.49 -6.51 8.87
CA ASP A 14 2.10 -7.83 9.01
C ASP A 14 3.51 -7.83 8.40
N MET A 15 3.69 -7.26 7.21
CA MET A 15 5.03 -7.04 6.64
C MET A 15 5.93 -6.21 7.57
N ALA A 16 5.37 -5.19 8.24
CA ALA A 16 6.12 -4.37 9.19
C ALA A 16 6.59 -5.16 10.43
N LYS A 17 5.87 -6.22 10.83
CA LYS A 17 6.28 -7.09 11.94
C LYS A 17 7.31 -8.14 11.51
N GLU A 18 7.30 -8.52 10.24
CA GLU A 18 8.15 -9.58 9.69
C GLU A 18 9.50 -9.07 9.18
N THR A 19 9.58 -7.81 8.74
CA THR A 19 10.83 -7.21 8.28
C THR A 19 11.80 -6.99 9.44
N GLU A 20 13.08 -7.26 9.19
CA GLU A 20 14.19 -6.93 10.10
C GLU A 20 14.80 -5.54 9.80
N ASP A 21 14.31 -4.84 8.77
CA ASP A 21 14.76 -3.49 8.41
C ASP A 21 13.93 -2.42 9.14
N GLU A 22 14.49 -1.83 10.20
CA GLU A 22 13.83 -0.81 11.03
C GLU A 22 13.32 0.38 10.20
N GLU A 23 14.03 0.78 9.15
CA GLU A 23 13.62 1.90 8.29
C GLU A 23 12.42 1.51 7.42
N LEU A 24 12.41 0.29 6.90
CA LEU A 24 11.27 -0.23 6.14
C LEU A 24 10.06 -0.45 7.05
N GLN A 25 10.29 -0.95 8.26
CA GLN A 25 9.26 -1.14 9.28
C GLN A 25 8.52 0.16 9.58
N GLU A 26 9.24 1.25 9.89
CA GLU A 26 8.62 2.55 10.16
C GLU A 26 7.79 3.05 8.96
N ARG A 27 8.33 2.89 7.75
CA ARG A 27 7.65 3.30 6.51
C ARG A 27 6.38 2.49 6.23
N LEU A 28 6.39 1.19 6.51
CA LEU A 28 5.22 0.33 6.38
C LEU A 28 4.14 0.70 7.41
N TYR A 29 4.53 0.98 8.65
CA TYR A 29 3.61 1.46 9.68
C TYR A 29 2.99 2.81 9.30
N ASP A 30 3.79 3.76 8.84
CA ASP A 30 3.32 5.09 8.40
C ASP A 30 2.37 4.98 7.22
N LEU A 31 2.68 4.12 6.24
CA LEU A 31 1.80 3.90 5.10
C LEU A 31 0.47 3.25 5.52
N GLY A 32 0.52 2.22 6.36
CA GLY A 32 -0.68 1.56 6.91
C GLY A 32 -1.54 2.51 7.72
N TRP A 33 -0.92 3.39 8.52
CA TRP A 33 -1.62 4.44 9.27
C TRP A 33 -2.25 5.47 8.35
N THR A 34 -1.52 5.91 7.32
CA THR A 34 -2.00 6.89 6.36
C THR A 34 -3.20 6.34 5.58
N VAL A 35 -3.10 5.12 5.03
CA VAL A 35 -4.22 4.47 4.34
C VAL A 35 -5.45 4.34 5.27
N LYS A 36 -5.22 3.98 6.55
CA LYS A 36 -6.30 3.88 7.54
C LYS A 36 -6.99 5.22 7.85
N LYS A 37 -6.22 6.29 7.96
CA LYS A 37 -6.73 7.62 8.36
C LYS A 37 -7.34 8.38 7.19
N CYS A 38 -6.71 8.28 6.03
CA CYS A 38 -6.93 9.13 4.88
C CYS A 38 -7.67 8.42 3.73
N GLY A 39 -7.77 7.09 3.74
CA GLY A 39 -8.29 6.35 2.59
C GLY A 39 -7.40 6.49 1.35
N ILE A 40 -7.90 5.99 0.21
CA ILE A 40 -7.19 6.05 -1.08
C ILE A 40 -8.17 6.54 -2.16
N ARG A 41 -7.71 7.40 -3.07
CA ARG A 41 -8.48 7.94 -4.21
C ARG A 41 -7.99 7.47 -5.57
N ASP A 42 -8.93 7.36 -6.51
CA ASP A 42 -8.70 6.97 -7.90
C ASP A 42 -8.27 8.13 -8.81
N ILE A 43 -9.01 9.24 -8.77
CA ILE A 43 -8.83 10.40 -9.66
C ILE A 43 -8.43 11.66 -8.89
N SER A 44 -7.43 12.37 -9.45
CA SER A 44 -6.87 13.64 -8.97
C SER A 44 -7.89 14.78 -9.10
N GLU A 45 -8.70 15.01 -8.07
CA GLU A 45 -9.61 16.17 -8.03
C GLU A 45 -9.30 17.24 -6.97
N ASP A 46 -8.67 16.96 -5.81
CA ASP A 46 -8.05 17.97 -4.93
C ASP A 46 -7.34 17.28 -3.72
N PRO A 47 -6.25 17.84 -3.15
CA PRO A 47 -5.09 17.04 -2.72
C PRO A 47 -4.71 17.03 -1.21
N GLU A 48 -5.51 17.58 -0.29
CA GLU A 48 -4.96 17.88 1.05
C GLU A 48 -5.04 16.77 2.12
N GLU A 49 -5.89 15.74 1.96
CA GLU A 49 -6.11 14.75 3.03
C GLU A 49 -6.16 13.27 2.63
N GLU A 50 -6.02 12.90 1.35
CA GLU A 50 -6.12 11.50 0.88
C GLU A 50 -4.91 11.07 0.02
N ILE A 51 -4.49 9.79 0.08
CA ILE A 51 -3.42 9.26 -0.79
C ILE A 51 -4.01 8.86 -2.15
N HIS A 52 -3.36 9.24 -3.24
CA HIS A 52 -3.68 8.69 -4.56
C HIS A 52 -3.19 7.25 -4.70
N PHE A 53 -3.93 6.41 -5.40
CA PHE A 53 -3.52 5.03 -5.63
C PHE A 53 -2.24 4.89 -6.46
N SER A 54 -2.06 5.76 -7.44
CA SER A 54 -0.78 5.87 -8.16
C SER A 54 0.38 6.23 -7.22
N GLU A 55 0.12 7.07 -6.22
CA GLU A 55 1.09 7.40 -5.17
C GLU A 55 1.35 6.22 -4.23
N LEU A 56 0.32 5.44 -3.87
CA LEU A 56 0.47 4.19 -3.11
C LEU A 56 1.38 3.21 -3.84
N LEU A 57 1.12 2.93 -5.12
CA LEU A 57 1.93 2.00 -5.91
C LEU A 57 3.38 2.49 -6.01
N ARG A 58 3.59 3.81 -6.20
CA ARG A 58 4.92 4.41 -6.25
C ARG A 58 5.67 4.28 -4.91
N ARG A 59 4.97 4.46 -3.78
CA ARG A 59 5.56 4.28 -2.45
C ARG A 59 5.98 2.84 -2.21
N LEU A 60 5.14 1.87 -2.58
CA LEU A 60 5.46 0.44 -2.46
C LEU A 60 6.66 0.05 -3.33
N GLU A 61 6.72 0.56 -4.57
CA GLU A 61 7.87 0.36 -5.45
C GLU A 61 9.15 0.96 -4.87
N SER A 62 9.09 2.19 -4.37
CA SER A 62 10.22 2.86 -3.74
C SER A 62 10.71 2.11 -2.50
N MET A 63 9.80 1.55 -1.70
CA MET A 63 10.16 0.68 -0.57
C MET A 63 10.83 -0.61 -1.05
N ALA A 64 10.33 -1.23 -2.13
CA ALA A 64 10.90 -2.46 -2.67
C ALA A 64 12.33 -2.25 -3.20
N GLU A 65 12.61 -1.09 -3.80
CA GLU A 65 13.95 -0.76 -4.27
C GLU A 65 14.95 -0.58 -3.10
N GLN A 66 14.47 -0.02 -1.99
CA GLN A 66 15.28 0.32 -0.82
C GLN A 66 15.39 -0.79 0.22
N ALA A 67 14.48 -1.77 0.21
CA ALA A 67 14.53 -2.90 1.12
C ALA A 67 15.87 -3.62 1.01
N LYS A 68 16.45 -4.00 2.15
CA LYS A 68 17.74 -4.71 2.20
C LYS A 68 17.56 -6.20 1.91
N GLU A 69 16.49 -6.78 2.44
CA GLU A 69 16.19 -8.20 2.34
C GLU A 69 15.43 -8.55 1.06
N LEU A 70 15.82 -9.64 0.40
CA LEU A 70 15.17 -10.11 -0.82
C LEU A 70 13.72 -10.53 -0.58
N SER A 71 13.41 -11.10 0.59
CA SER A 71 12.05 -11.46 0.99
C SER A 71 11.12 -10.25 0.97
N ASP A 72 11.58 -9.14 1.55
CA ASP A 72 10.81 -7.91 1.67
C ASP A 72 10.55 -7.30 0.28
N LYS A 73 11.55 -7.36 -0.61
CA LYS A 73 11.40 -6.96 -2.02
C LYS A 73 10.31 -7.75 -2.73
N ILE A 74 10.28 -9.07 -2.52
CA ILE A 74 9.31 -9.95 -3.14
C ILE A 74 7.91 -9.60 -2.61
N MET A 75 7.75 -9.52 -1.29
CA MET A 75 6.47 -9.19 -0.66
C MET A 75 5.93 -7.82 -1.11
N LEU A 76 6.78 -6.78 -1.16
CA LEU A 76 6.38 -5.45 -1.61
C LEU A 76 5.97 -5.42 -3.08
N ASN A 77 6.71 -6.13 -3.94
CA ASN A 77 6.35 -6.23 -5.36
C ASN A 77 5.09 -7.06 -5.58
N ASP A 78 4.88 -8.13 -4.83
CA ASP A 78 3.67 -8.94 -4.90
C ASP A 78 2.45 -8.15 -4.44
N LEU A 79 2.58 -7.38 -3.36
CA LEU A 79 1.54 -6.45 -2.91
C LEU A 79 1.24 -5.41 -3.99
N LYS A 80 2.28 -4.76 -4.54
CA LYS A 80 2.13 -3.78 -5.64
C LYS A 80 1.41 -4.37 -6.84
N ASN A 81 1.81 -5.56 -7.28
CA ASN A 81 1.25 -6.24 -8.44
C ASN A 81 -0.20 -6.69 -8.20
N THR A 82 -0.50 -7.17 -6.99
CA THR A 82 -1.85 -7.54 -6.58
C THR A 82 -2.76 -6.32 -6.62
N LEU A 83 -2.33 -5.21 -6.03
CA LEU A 83 -3.09 -3.96 -6.06
C LEU A 83 -3.30 -3.48 -7.50
N ALA A 84 -2.26 -3.48 -8.32
CA ALA A 84 -2.36 -3.04 -9.72
C ALA A 84 -3.24 -3.95 -10.60
N SER A 85 -3.35 -5.24 -10.27
CA SER A 85 -4.09 -6.23 -11.08
C SER A 85 -5.54 -6.39 -10.64
N ASP A 86 -5.78 -6.51 -9.33
CA ASP A 86 -7.11 -6.81 -8.79
C ASP A 86 -7.90 -5.53 -8.47
N GLY A 87 -7.21 -4.40 -8.22
CA GLY A 87 -7.86 -3.22 -7.65
C GLY A 87 -8.36 -3.47 -6.22
N ILE A 88 -8.37 -2.44 -5.38
CA ILE A 88 -8.96 -2.56 -4.05
C ILE A 88 -10.48 -2.53 -4.20
N ASP A 89 -11.26 -3.42 -3.55
CA ASP A 89 -12.73 -3.47 -3.77
C ASP A 89 -13.48 -2.21 -3.26
N GLY A 90 -12.77 -1.29 -2.59
CA GLY A 90 -13.24 0.06 -2.25
C GLY A 90 -12.80 1.17 -3.22
N TYR A 91 -12.16 0.80 -4.33
CA TYR A 91 -11.71 1.66 -5.42
C TYR A 91 -12.83 1.91 -6.45
N PHE A 92 -13.80 1.00 -6.54
CA PHE A 92 -14.97 1.07 -7.42
C PHE A 92 -16.20 1.66 -6.72
N GLY A 93 -16.02 2.74 -5.98
CA GLY A 93 -17.11 3.54 -5.43
C GLY A 93 -17.81 4.38 -6.50
N GLY A 94 -18.48 3.74 -7.46
CA GLY A 94 -19.39 4.38 -8.42
C GLY A 94 -19.14 4.00 -9.89
N PHE A 95 -20.22 3.65 -10.59
CA PHE A 95 -20.33 3.06 -11.93
C PHE A 95 -20.09 1.53 -11.92
N PHE A 96 -21.10 0.66 -11.90
CA PHE A 96 -22.45 0.70 -12.50
C PHE A 96 -23.50 0.03 -11.61
#